data_AF-A0A966SQ09-F1
#
_entry.id   AF-A0A966SQ09-F1
#
_cell.length_a   1.000
_cell.length_b   1.000
_cell.length_c   1.000
_cell.angle_alpha   90.00
_cell.angle_beta   90.00
_cell.angle_gamma   90.00
#
_symmetry.space_group_name_H-M   'P 1'
#
loop_
_entity.id
_entity.type
_entity.pdbx_description
1 polymer ?
#
loop_
_entity_poly.entity_id
_entity_poly.type
_entity_poly.pdbx_seq_one_letter_code
_entity_poly.pdbx_strand_id
1 'polypeptide(L)' 'EGDGVVGEFPVLRPGEKFSYNSRHILDTHRAIAEGSYLGVDEQGVRVVVRIPAFEMIVPEERGPKEMWA' A
#
# COMPACT_ATOMS: atom_id res chain seq x y z
N GLU A 1 4.24 6.08 -10.44
CA GLU A 1 3.88 4.80 -11.08
C GLU A 1 5.16 4.06 -11.43
N GLY A 2 5.15 2.74 -11.37
CA GLY A 2 6.30 1.89 -11.63
C GLY A 2 5.85 0.47 -11.95
N ASP A 3 6.74 -0.29 -12.58
CA ASP A 3 6.46 -1.65 -13.01
C ASP A 3 6.47 -2.63 -11.83
N GLY A 4 5.42 -3.44 -11.77
CA GLY A 4 5.24 -4.46 -10.74
C GLY A 4 4.95 -3.89 -9.34
N VAL A 5 4.88 -4.80 -8.37
CA VAL A 5 4.77 -4.50 -6.95
C VAL A 5 6.03 -4.99 -6.27
N VAL A 6 6.82 -4.08 -5.70
CA VAL A 6 8.15 -4.39 -5.11
C VAL A 6 9.09 -5.18 -6.03
N GLY A 7 8.95 -5.00 -7.36
CA GLY A 7 9.73 -5.72 -8.38
C GLY A 7 9.15 -7.06 -8.80
N GLU A 8 7.98 -7.44 -8.27
CA GLU A 8 7.29 -8.68 -8.62
C GLU A 8 6.05 -8.45 -9.50
N PHE A 9 5.73 -9.45 -10.32
CA PHE A 9 4.55 -9.49 -11.18
C PHE A 9 3.72 -10.73 -10.85
N PRO A 10 2.96 -10.70 -9.75
CA PRO A 10 2.23 -11.88 -9.28
C PRO A 10 1.11 -12.26 -10.25
N VAL A 11 0.99 -13.56 -10.54
CA VAL A 11 -0.16 -14.16 -11.23
C VAL A 11 -1.08 -14.74 -10.16
N LEU A 12 -2.34 -14.32 -10.15
CA LEU A 12 -3.34 -14.75 -9.16
C LEU A 12 -4.38 -15.66 -9.81
N ARG A 13 -4.46 -16.91 -9.34
CA ARG A 13 -5.61 -17.77 -9.66
C ARG A 13 -6.84 -17.41 -8.83
N PRO A 14 -8.05 -17.83 -9.23
CA PRO A 14 -9.25 -17.64 -8.42
C PRO A 14 -9.06 -18.11 -6.97
N GLY A 15 -9.22 -17.19 -6.02
CA GLY A 15 -9.09 -17.45 -4.59
C GLY A 15 -7.67 -17.33 -4.02
N GLU A 16 -6.63 -17.20 -4.86
CA GLU A 16 -5.27 -16.94 -4.40
C GLU A 16 -5.11 -15.51 -3.89
N LYS A 17 -4.15 -15.35 -2.99
CA LYS A 17 -3.81 -14.06 -2.38
C LYS A 17 -2.32 -13.84 -2.48
N PHE A 18 -1.95 -12.62 -2.84
CA PHE A 18 -0.58 -12.13 -2.75
C PHE A 18 -0.54 -10.98 -1.74
N SER A 19 0.54 -10.89 -0.98
CA SER A 19 0.70 -9.85 0.05
C SER A 19 2.14 -9.36 0.03
N TYR A 20 2.30 -8.04 0.09
CA TYR A 20 3.59 -7.38 0.13
C TYR A 20 3.51 -6.15 1.03
N ASN A 21 4.68 -5.63 1.42
CA ASN A 21 4.77 -4.38 2.16
C ASN A 21 5.60 -3.38 1.36
N SER A 22 5.11 -2.14 1.27
CA SER A 22 5.86 -0.99 0.77
C SER A 22 5.89 0.10 1.85
N ARG A 23 6.58 1.21 1.55
CA ARG A 23 6.64 2.37 2.45
C ARG A 23 6.54 3.66 1.66
N HIS A 24 5.97 4.67 2.31
CA HIS A 24 5.95 6.05 1.83
C HIS A 24 6.77 6.90 2.79
N ILE A 25 7.57 7.80 2.24
CA ILE A 25 8.27 8.84 3.01
C ILE A 25 7.49 10.13 2.78
N LEU A 26 7.00 10.73 3.86
CA LEU A 26 6.14 11.91 3.83
C LEU A 26 6.65 12.95 4.83
N ASP A 27 6.55 14.22 4.47
CA ASP A 27 6.91 15.34 5.34
C ASP A 27 5.73 15.78 6.24
N THR A 28 4.60 15.09 6.18
CA THR A 28 3.37 15.38 6.94
C THR A 28 3.02 14.25 7.92
N HIS A 29 2.40 14.61 9.05
CA HIS A 29 1.95 13.63 10.06
C HIS A 29 0.65 12.91 9.68
N ARG A 30 -0.09 13.44 8.68
CA ARG A 30 -1.30 12.85 8.11
C ARG A 30 -1.28 12.98 6.60
N ALA A 31 -1.71 11.94 5.91
CA ALA A 31 -1.89 11.92 4.46
C ALA A 31 -3.00 10.93 4.06
N ILE A 32 -3.43 11.02 2.80
CA ILE A 32 -4.30 10.04 2.15
C ILE A 32 -3.48 9.34 1.06
N ALA A 33 -3.59 8.02 0.98
CA ALA A 33 -3.05 7.24 -0.12
C ALA A 33 -4.19 6.61 -0.91
N GLU A 34 -4.09 6.65 -2.24
CA GLU A 34 -4.99 5.98 -3.17
C GLU A 34 -4.20 5.55 -4.42
N GLY A 35 -4.78 4.69 -5.24
CA GLY A 35 -4.09 4.24 -6.44
C GLY A 35 -4.83 3.18 -7.22
N SER A 36 -4.10 2.48 -8.08
CA SER A 36 -4.63 1.37 -8.88
C SER A 36 -3.51 0.41 -9.25
N TYR A 37 -3.85 -0.88 -9.31
CA TYR A 37 -3.04 -1.87 -9.99
C TYR A 37 -3.50 -2.01 -11.43
N LEU A 38 -2.53 -2.10 -12.33
CA LEU A 38 -2.74 -2.42 -13.73
C LEU A 38 -2.25 -3.86 -13.94
N GLY A 39 -3.10 -4.68 -14.54
CA GLY A 39 -2.77 -6.07 -14.83
C GLY A 39 -3.35 -6.50 -16.17
N VAL A 40 -3.19 -7.79 -16.46
CA VAL A 40 -3.81 -8.46 -17.60
C VAL A 40 -4.45 -9.76 -17.14
N ASP A 41 -5.55 -10.15 -17.77
CA ASP A 41 -6.13 -11.48 -17.60
C ASP A 41 -5.42 -12.55 -18.46
N GLU A 42 -5.92 -13.78 -18.41
CA GLU A 42 -5.35 -14.90 -19.15
C GLU A 42 -5.41 -14.73 -20.68
N GLN A 43 -6.31 -13.86 -21.18
CA GLN A 43 -6.42 -13.51 -22.60
C GLN A 43 -5.59 -12.27 -22.97
N GLY A 44 -4.87 -11.67 -22.02
CA GLY A 44 -4.08 -10.45 -22.22
C GLY A 44 -4.91 -9.18 -22.20
N VAL A 45 -6.18 -9.23 -21.79
CA VAL A 45 -7.04 -8.05 -21.68
C VAL A 45 -6.63 -7.27 -20.43
N ARG A 46 -6.52 -5.94 -20.58
CA ARG A 46 -6.14 -5.06 -19.48
C ARG A 46 -7.21 -5.02 -18.40
N VAL A 47 -6.77 -5.17 -17.16
CA VAL A 47 -7.60 -5.07 -15.96
C VAL A 47 -7.07 -3.94 -15.09
N VAL A 48 -7.99 -3.15 -14.52
CA VAL A 48 -7.68 -2.09 -13.55
C VAL A 48 -8.35 -2.42 -12.23
N VAL A 49 -7.56 -2.51 -11.17
CA VAL A 49 -8.07 -2.73 -9.81
C VAL A 49 -7.78 -1.49 -8.97
N ARG A 50 -8.82 -0.85 -8.43
CA ARG A 50 -8.66 0.35 -7.61
C ARG A 50 -8.14 -0.01 -6.23
N ILE A 51 -7.18 0.78 -5.73
CA ILE A 51 -6.81 0.84 -4.32
C ILE A 51 -7.66 1.96 -3.71
N PRO A 52 -8.64 1.64 -2.84
CA PRO A 52 -9.47 2.65 -2.19
C PRO A 52 -8.62 3.63 -1.38
N ALA A 53 -9.09 4.87 -1.25
CA ALA A 53 -8.42 5.85 -0.42
C ALA A 53 -8.36 5.39 1.04
N PHE A 54 -7.19 5.50 1.67
CA PHE A 54 -7.00 5.22 3.08
C PHE A 54 -6.11 6.26 3.75
N GLU A 55 -6.32 6.46 5.06
CA GLU A 55 -5.56 7.41 5.85
C GLU A 55 -4.22 6.82 6.30
N MET A 56 -3.18 7.64 6.21
CA MET A 56 -1.90 7.39 6.83
C MET A 56 -1.70 8.42 7.93
N ILE A 57 -1.68 7.96 9.18
CA ILE A 57 -1.55 8.81 10.37
C ILE A 57 -0.35 8.31 11.16
N VAL A 58 0.60 9.19 11.44
CA VAL A 58 1.71 8.88 12.35
C VAL A 58 1.11 8.66 13.74
N PRO A 59 1.39 7.53 14.42
CA PRO A 59 0.87 7.29 15.76
C PRO A 59 1.28 8.42 16.72
N GLU A 60 0.34 8.91 17.53
CA GLU A 60 0.68 9.80 18.63
C GLU A 60 1.58 9.06 19.62
N GLU A 61 2.70 9.68 20.03
CA GLU A 61 3.50 9.16 21.13
C GLU A 61 2.63 9.11 22.39
N ARG A 62 2.40 7.91 22.93
CA ARG A 62 1.76 7.76 24.23
C ARG A 62 2.76 8.18 25.30
N GLY A 63 2.73 9.45 25.72
CA GLY A 63 3.44 9.92 26.92
C GLY A 63 2.99 9.15 28.18
N PRO A 64 3.80 9.08 29.26
CA PRO A 64 4.62 10.19 29.73
C PRO A 64 6.14 9.93 29.73
N LYS A 65 6.88 10.93 29.26
CA LYS A 65 8.31 11.11 29.52
C LYS A 65 8.53 11.91 30.82
N GLU A 66 7.92 11.46 31.92
CA GLU A 66 8.23 11.98 33.27
C GLU A 66 8.12 10.82 34.26
N MET A 67 9.22 10.11 34.50
CA MET A 67 9.32 9.13 35.61
C MET A 67 10.79 8.80 35.92
N TRP A 68 11.63 9.83 36.02
CA TRP A 68 12.88 9.78 36.80
C TRP A 68 13.44 11.21 36.93
N ALA A 69 12.85 11.96 37.87
CA ALA A 69 13.53 13.05 38.57
C ALA A 69 13.95 12.54 39.95
#